data_AF-N1WLW9-F1
#
_entry.id   AF-N1WLW9-F1
#
_cell.length_a   1.000
_cell.length_b   1.000
_cell.length_c   1.000
_cell.angle_alpha   90.00
_cell.angle_beta   90.00
_cell.angle_gamma   90.00
#
_symmetry.space_group_name_H-M   'P 1'
#
loop_
_entity.id
_entity.type
_entity.pdbx_description
1 polymer ?
#
loop_
_entity_poly.entity_id
_entity_poly.type
_entity_poly.pdbx_seq_one_letter_code
_entity_poly.pdbx_strand_id
1 'polypeptide(L)'
;MNACQSFTIDSQTVNEIQSWTDLKDIEGQTQYIEVFSSKEAAREYKNTFFAHLNRIHLLGMYLPESEAKKLIEDFNPDSPQCGEIGIRKIIRQEEIESELGKIVGFDLIGVEMSGSFHSFQCHDLEGVFKKEFKVEFNDFGLIKNEEHWEKLIEYANDEKNGCEPVPWYFAKLKEFEL
;
A
#
# COMPACT_ATOMS: atom_id res chain seq x y z
N MET A 1 -25.18 5.25 2.21
CA MET A 1 -24.84 4.37 3.35
C MET A 1 -23.46 4.80 3.80
N ASN A 2 -23.28 5.16 5.08
CA ASN A 2 -21.94 5.54 5.55
C ASN A 2 -21.12 4.27 5.87
N ALA A 3 -19.79 4.37 5.90
CA ALA A 3 -18.91 3.22 6.10
C ALA A 3 -19.23 2.43 7.39
N CYS A 4 -19.56 3.13 8.47
CA CYS A 4 -19.92 2.52 9.76
C CYS A 4 -21.11 1.57 9.63
N GLN A 5 -22.17 1.98 8.92
CA GLN A 5 -23.34 1.13 8.66
C GLN A 5 -22.98 -0.08 7.78
N SER A 6 -22.15 0.12 6.75
CA SER A 6 -21.74 -0.96 5.85
C SER A 6 -20.90 -2.04 6.55
N PHE A 7 -20.09 -1.66 7.53
CA PHE A 7 -19.23 -2.58 8.28
C PHE A 7 -19.80 -3.01 9.64
N THR A 8 -21.03 -2.57 9.98
CA THR A 8 -21.67 -2.86 11.28
C THR A 8 -20.79 -2.39 12.46
N ILE A 9 -20.24 -1.19 12.36
CA ILE A 9 -19.40 -0.54 13.38
C ILE A 9 -20.24 0.55 14.05
N ASP A 10 -20.26 0.57 15.38
CA ASP A 10 -20.89 1.64 16.16
C ASP A 10 -19.87 2.68 16.67
N SER A 11 -20.36 3.75 17.29
CA SER A 11 -19.49 4.82 17.80
C SER A 11 -18.56 4.36 18.92
N GLN A 12 -18.92 3.32 19.68
CA GLN A 12 -18.04 2.77 20.71
C GLN A 12 -16.86 2.07 20.04
N THR A 13 -17.10 1.21 19.06
CA THR A 13 -16.03 0.54 18.29
C THR A 13 -15.12 1.54 17.60
N VAL A 14 -15.64 2.66 17.08
CA VAL A 14 -14.79 3.73 16.52
C VAL A 14 -13.82 4.30 17.56
N ASN A 15 -14.30 4.59 18.77
CA ASN A 15 -13.43 5.10 19.85
C ASN A 15 -12.41 4.04 20.29
N GLU A 16 -12.79 2.76 20.30
CA GLU A 16 -11.88 1.66 20.63
C GLU A 16 -10.80 1.49 19.55
N ILE A 17 -11.16 1.59 18.27
CA ILE A 17 -10.21 1.60 17.14
C ILE A 17 -9.21 2.75 17.30
N GLN A 18 -9.69 3.97 17.56
CA GLN A 18 -8.82 5.13 17.75
C GLN A 18 -7.85 4.92 18.92
N SER A 19 -8.37 4.48 20.07
CA SER A 19 -7.55 4.21 21.27
C SER A 19 -6.51 3.12 21.02
N TRP A 20 -6.88 2.06 20.29
CA TRP A 20 -5.97 0.99 19.92
C TRP A 20 -4.90 1.48 18.94
N THR A 21 -5.27 2.25 17.91
CA THR A 21 -4.31 2.80 16.94
C THR A 21 -3.31 3.74 17.62
N ASP A 22 -3.76 4.61 18.54
CA ASP A 22 -2.86 5.47 19.31
C ASP A 22 -1.84 4.66 20.13
N LEU A 23 -2.30 3.60 20.80
CA LEU A 23 -1.43 2.71 21.56
C LEU A 23 -0.44 1.97 20.65
N LYS A 24 -0.92 1.45 19.52
CA LYS A 24 -0.09 0.69 18.57
C LYS A 24 0.91 1.56 17.82
N ASP A 25 0.61 2.83 17.60
CA ASP A 25 1.57 3.78 17.03
C ASP A 25 2.73 4.03 18.02
N ILE A 26 2.41 4.20 19.32
CA ILE A 26 3.42 4.31 20.39
C ILE A 26 4.28 3.04 20.48
N GLU A 27 3.69 1.86 20.30
CA GLU A 27 4.40 0.57 20.28
C GLU A 27 5.15 0.31 18.96
N GLY A 28 4.97 1.15 17.93
CA GLY A 28 5.53 0.96 16.59
C GLY A 28 4.88 -0.17 15.77
N GLN A 29 3.72 -0.68 16.20
CA GLN A 29 2.94 -1.74 15.55
C GLN A 29 2.02 -1.23 14.42
N THR A 30 1.71 0.06 14.43
CA THR A 30 1.17 0.81 13.30
C THR A 30 2.13 1.93 12.94
N GLN A 31 2.06 2.43 11.70
CA GLN A 31 2.83 3.60 11.32
C GLN A 31 1.94 4.60 10.58
N TYR A 32 2.13 5.89 10.86
CA TYR A 32 1.43 6.96 10.18
C TYR A 32 1.89 7.08 8.70
N ILE A 33 1.05 6.96 7.68
CA ILE A 33 -0.38 6.63 7.67
C ILE A 33 -0.61 5.36 6.83
N GLU A 34 -1.77 4.72 6.99
CA GLU A 34 -2.30 3.66 6.12
C GLU A 34 -1.54 2.31 6.12
N VAL A 35 -0.56 2.11 7.00
CA VAL A 35 0.22 0.85 7.05
C VAL A 35 0.32 0.25 8.46
N PHE A 36 0.18 -1.08 8.51
CA PHE A 36 0.59 -1.88 9.68
C PHE A 36 2.07 -2.20 9.56
N SER A 37 2.82 -2.17 10.66
CA SER A 37 4.25 -2.51 10.62
C SER A 37 4.50 -4.02 10.58
N SER A 38 3.48 -4.84 10.84
CA SER A 38 3.58 -6.31 10.73
C SER A 38 2.24 -6.95 10.39
N LYS A 39 2.32 -8.21 9.92
CA LYS A 39 1.13 -9.06 9.67
C LYS A 39 0.37 -9.35 10.97
N GLU A 40 1.10 -9.47 12.08
CA GLU A 40 0.55 -9.76 13.40
C GLU A 40 -0.32 -8.60 13.88
N ALA A 41 0.13 -7.36 13.70
CA ALA A 41 -0.65 -6.17 14.03
C ALA A 41 -1.94 -6.09 13.19
N ALA A 42 -1.85 -6.38 11.88
CA ALA A 42 -3.02 -6.41 11.00
C ALA A 42 -4.03 -7.50 11.40
N ARG A 43 -3.55 -8.70 11.79
CA ARG A 43 -4.40 -9.78 12.30
C ARG A 43 -5.06 -9.42 13.62
N GLU A 44 -4.32 -8.82 14.55
CA GLU A 44 -4.85 -8.33 15.82
C GLU A 44 -5.98 -7.31 15.58
N TYR A 45 -5.76 -6.35 14.68
CA TYR A 45 -6.75 -5.34 14.31
C TYR A 45 -8.04 -5.99 13.78
N LYS A 46 -7.90 -6.91 12.80
CA LYS A 46 -9.04 -7.63 12.23
C LYS A 46 -9.77 -8.45 13.29
N ASN A 47 -9.06 -9.21 14.12
CA ASN A 47 -9.66 -10.11 15.11
C ASN A 47 -10.32 -9.35 16.27
N THR A 48 -9.85 -8.14 16.57
CA THR A 48 -10.43 -7.30 17.62
C THR A 48 -11.69 -6.60 17.14
N PHE A 49 -11.66 -5.97 15.97
CA PHE A 49 -12.72 -5.04 15.54
C PHE A 49 -13.62 -5.57 14.41
N PHE A 50 -13.17 -6.58 13.68
CA PHE A 50 -13.80 -7.04 12.45
C PHE A 50 -13.95 -8.56 12.38
N ALA A 51 -13.95 -9.25 13.53
CA ALA A 51 -14.08 -10.71 13.59
C ALA A 51 -15.41 -11.22 13.00
N HIS A 52 -16.46 -10.39 12.99
CA HIS A 52 -17.76 -10.70 12.39
C HIS A 52 -17.78 -10.62 10.86
N LEU A 53 -16.76 -10.02 10.24
CA LEU A 53 -16.68 -9.90 8.79
C LEU A 53 -15.92 -11.10 8.19
N ASN A 54 -16.55 -11.72 7.19
CA ASN A 54 -16.05 -12.95 6.55
C ASN A 54 -15.31 -12.69 5.23
N ARG A 55 -15.22 -11.43 4.78
CA ARG A 55 -14.62 -11.03 3.50
C ARG A 55 -13.59 -9.93 3.74
N ILE A 56 -12.53 -10.31 4.44
CA ILE A 56 -11.36 -9.47 4.67
C ILE A 56 -10.17 -10.24 4.12
N HIS A 57 -9.26 -9.52 3.48
CA HIS A 57 -8.02 -10.05 2.91
C HIS A 57 -6.84 -9.34 3.57
N LEU A 58 -5.79 -10.09 3.91
CA LEU A 58 -4.52 -9.52 4.37
C LEU A 58 -3.57 -9.45 3.20
N LEU A 59 -3.23 -8.24 2.78
CA LEU A 59 -2.28 -7.99 1.70
C LEU A 59 -0.95 -7.53 2.28
N GLY A 60 0.14 -8.15 1.84
CA GLY A 60 1.49 -7.63 1.97
C GLY A 60 1.93 -7.00 0.66
N MET A 61 2.63 -5.89 0.77
CA MET A 61 3.15 -5.11 -0.34
C MET A 61 4.68 -5.16 -0.31
N TYR A 62 5.28 -5.52 -1.43
CA TYR A 62 6.72 -5.70 -1.57
C TYR A 62 7.22 -4.87 -2.76
N LEU A 63 8.32 -4.15 -2.56
CA LEU A 63 8.96 -3.37 -3.62
C LEU A 63 10.23 -4.10 -4.08
N PRO A 64 10.58 -4.04 -5.37
CA PRO A 64 11.93 -4.37 -5.82
C PRO A 64 12.98 -3.56 -5.05
N GLU A 65 14.18 -4.11 -4.86
CA GLU A 65 15.24 -3.45 -4.09
C GLU A 65 15.58 -2.05 -4.64
N SER A 66 15.55 -1.87 -5.96
CA SER A 66 15.77 -0.56 -6.59
C SER A 66 14.70 0.46 -6.22
N GLU A 67 13.44 0.05 -6.20
CA GLU A 67 12.28 0.90 -5.87
C GLU A 67 12.25 1.21 -4.37
N ALA A 68 12.57 0.21 -3.53
CA ALA A 68 12.69 0.38 -2.09
C ALA A 68 13.73 1.43 -1.72
N LYS A 69 14.93 1.36 -2.34
CA LYS A 69 15.99 2.36 -2.13
C LYS A 69 15.57 3.75 -2.60
N LYS A 70 14.98 3.84 -3.79
CA LYS A 70 14.47 5.10 -4.32
C LYS A 70 13.43 5.73 -3.38
N LEU A 71 12.50 4.94 -2.86
CA LEU A 71 11.50 5.44 -1.89
C LEU A 71 12.16 5.97 -0.61
N ILE A 72 13.15 5.27 -0.07
CA ILE A 72 13.90 5.75 1.11
C ILE A 72 14.57 7.10 0.85
N GLU A 73 15.12 7.29 -0.35
CA GLU A 73 15.80 8.52 -0.79
C GLU A 73 14.81 9.67 -1.03
N ASP A 74 13.76 9.42 -1.80
CA ASP A 74 12.74 10.41 -2.19
C ASP A 74 12.01 10.99 -0.95
N PHE A 75 11.87 10.20 0.12
CA PHE A 75 11.21 10.61 1.38
C PHE A 75 12.18 10.82 2.55
N ASN A 76 13.41 11.26 2.31
CA ASN A 76 14.34 11.57 3.39
C ASN A 76 13.84 12.75 4.28
N PRO A 77 13.61 12.56 5.59
CA PRO A 77 13.10 13.58 6.50
C PRO A 77 14.11 14.70 6.83
N ASP A 78 15.38 14.59 6.40
CA ASP A 78 16.35 15.69 6.53
C ASP A 78 15.94 16.93 5.70
N SER A 79 14.94 16.77 4.83
CA SER A 79 14.21 17.87 4.19
C SER A 79 13.28 18.58 5.19
N PRO A 80 13.39 19.91 5.39
CA PRO A 80 12.62 20.65 6.40
C PRO A 80 11.09 20.61 6.22
N GLN A 81 10.58 20.05 5.12
CA GLN A 81 9.17 19.97 4.80
C GLN A 81 8.50 18.63 5.11
N CYS A 82 9.24 17.60 5.55
CA CYS A 82 8.68 16.25 5.71
C CYS A 82 9.09 15.57 7.03
N GLY A 83 8.11 15.14 7.81
CA GLY A 83 8.33 14.19 8.90
C GLY A 83 8.60 12.78 8.35
N GLU A 84 9.05 11.86 9.20
CA GLU A 84 9.25 10.47 8.81
C GLU A 84 7.89 9.77 8.56
N ILE A 85 7.63 9.36 7.31
CA ILE A 85 6.43 8.60 6.93
C ILE A 85 6.56 7.10 7.23
N GLY A 86 5.43 6.44 7.48
CA GLY A 86 5.36 5.08 7.96
C GLY A 86 5.86 4.04 6.98
N ILE A 87 5.50 4.17 5.69
CA ILE A 87 5.99 3.28 4.63
C ILE A 87 7.52 3.30 4.54
N ARG A 88 8.15 4.47 4.71
CA ARG A 88 9.62 4.58 4.75
C ARG A 88 10.21 3.88 5.98
N LYS A 89 9.62 4.06 7.16
CA LYS A 89 10.07 3.36 8.38
C LYS A 89 10.03 1.84 8.23
N ILE A 90 9.01 1.32 7.56
CA ILE A 90 8.86 -0.12 7.32
C ILE A 90 9.91 -0.59 6.31
N ILE A 91 10.02 0.08 5.16
CA ILE A 91 10.95 -0.33 4.09
C ILE A 91 12.42 -0.28 4.56
N ARG A 92 12.78 0.67 5.44
CA ARG A 92 14.13 0.77 6.05
C ARG A 92 14.50 -0.40 6.96
N GLN A 93 13.55 -1.23 7.37
CA GLN A 93 13.84 -2.46 8.10
C GLN A 93 14.41 -3.54 7.18
N GLU A 94 14.30 -3.35 5.86
CA GLU A 94 14.82 -4.25 4.82
C GLU A 94 14.35 -5.69 5.04
N GLU A 95 13.09 -5.85 5.50
CA GLU A 95 12.49 -7.17 5.66
C GLU A 95 12.42 -7.88 4.32
N ILE A 96 12.96 -9.10 4.29
CA ILE A 96 12.96 -9.93 3.08
C ILE A 96 11.53 -10.39 2.79
N GLU A 97 11.18 -10.45 1.50
CA GLU A 97 9.90 -11.00 1.05
C GLU A 97 9.64 -12.37 1.69
N SER A 98 8.46 -12.53 2.30
CA SER A 98 8.09 -13.81 2.91
C SER A 98 7.83 -14.85 1.82
N GLU A 99 8.40 -16.05 1.95
CA GLU A 99 8.06 -17.19 1.06
C GLU A 99 6.59 -17.63 1.21
N LEU A 100 5.95 -17.29 2.33
CA LEU A 100 4.52 -17.52 2.56
C LEU A 100 3.67 -16.52 1.76
N GLY A 101 2.38 -16.83 1.64
CA GLY A 101 1.41 -16.00 0.94
C GLY A 101 1.42 -16.22 -0.57
N LYS A 102 0.27 -15.97 -1.19
CA LYS A 102 0.04 -16.17 -2.62
C LYS A 102 0.22 -14.84 -3.35
N ILE A 103 1.03 -14.79 -4.39
CA ILE A 103 1.09 -13.62 -5.27
C ILE A 103 -0.30 -13.44 -5.92
N VAL A 104 -0.87 -12.25 -5.74
CA VAL A 104 -2.17 -11.89 -6.33
C VAL A 104 -2.05 -10.95 -7.52
N GLY A 105 -0.89 -10.33 -7.73
CA GLY A 105 -0.60 -9.46 -8.86
C GLY A 105 0.36 -8.35 -8.49
N PHE A 106 0.44 -7.34 -9.34
CA PHE A 106 1.29 -6.18 -9.17
C PHE A 106 0.50 -4.88 -9.36
N ASP A 107 1.01 -3.80 -8.78
CA ASP A 107 0.43 -2.46 -8.82
C ASP A 107 1.55 -1.42 -9.03
N LEU A 108 1.17 -0.21 -9.42
CA LEU A 108 2.01 0.97 -9.30
C LEU A 108 1.42 1.83 -8.18
N ILE A 109 2.27 2.20 -7.22
CA ILE A 109 1.85 3.01 -6.09
C ILE A 109 2.47 4.41 -6.16
N GLY A 110 1.63 5.43 -6.17
CA GLY A 110 2.05 6.84 -6.10
C GLY A 110 2.03 7.29 -4.64
N VAL A 111 3.19 7.60 -4.04
CA VAL A 111 3.28 7.88 -2.59
C VAL A 111 3.28 9.38 -2.35
N GLU A 112 2.38 9.85 -1.50
CA GLU A 112 2.34 11.26 -1.10
C GLU A 112 3.35 11.58 0.01
N MET A 113 3.71 12.86 0.13
CA MET A 113 4.53 13.36 1.25
C MET A 113 3.87 13.12 2.63
N SER A 114 2.55 12.95 2.67
CA SER A 114 1.80 12.59 3.88
C SER A 114 2.02 11.13 4.31
N GLY A 115 2.49 10.27 3.39
CA GLY A 115 2.61 8.82 3.56
C GLY A 115 1.43 8.02 3.04
N SER A 116 0.31 8.66 2.64
CA SER A 116 -0.77 7.96 1.92
C SER A 116 -0.31 7.59 0.52
N PHE A 117 -0.99 6.65 -0.13
CA PHE A 117 -0.63 6.26 -1.50
C PHE A 117 -1.83 6.00 -2.40
N HIS A 118 -1.61 6.23 -3.69
CA HIS A 118 -2.53 6.00 -4.78
C HIS A 118 -2.19 4.69 -5.48
N SER A 119 -3.20 3.96 -5.94
CA SER A 119 -3.01 2.89 -6.94
C SER A 119 -3.12 3.48 -8.34
N PHE A 120 -2.45 2.91 -9.34
CA PHE A 120 -2.68 3.33 -10.74
C PHE A 120 -4.15 3.14 -11.14
N GLN A 121 -4.88 2.26 -10.46
CA GLN A 121 -6.31 2.02 -10.66
C GLN A 121 -7.19 3.24 -10.30
N CYS A 122 -6.66 4.21 -9.55
CA CYS A 122 -7.35 5.49 -9.35
C CYS A 122 -7.46 6.30 -10.66
N HIS A 123 -6.69 5.91 -11.68
CA HIS A 123 -6.64 6.55 -12.99
C HIS A 123 -7.11 5.62 -14.10
N ASP A 124 -7.56 6.21 -15.21
CA ASP A 124 -7.92 5.50 -16.44
C ASP A 124 -6.68 5.05 -17.26
N LEU A 125 -5.64 4.53 -16.59
CA LEU A 125 -4.35 4.14 -17.21
C LEU A 125 -4.37 2.75 -17.85
N GLU A 126 -5.32 1.90 -17.47
CA GLU A 126 -5.41 0.51 -17.94
C GLU A 126 -5.43 0.43 -19.48
N GLY A 127 -6.15 1.34 -20.14
CA GLY A 127 -6.24 1.40 -21.60
C GLY A 127 -4.89 1.72 -22.27
N VAL A 128 -4.12 2.64 -21.69
CA VAL A 128 -2.77 2.99 -22.15
C VAL A 128 -1.83 1.82 -21.95
N PHE A 129 -1.82 1.24 -20.76
CA PHE A 129 -0.96 0.10 -20.41
C PHE A 129 -1.20 -1.11 -21.32
N LYS A 130 -2.46 -1.43 -21.62
CA LYS A 130 -2.81 -2.47 -22.60
C LYS A 130 -2.32 -2.13 -24.01
N LYS A 131 -2.56 -0.91 -24.47
CA LYS A 131 -2.33 -0.52 -25.87
C LYS A 131 -0.85 -0.33 -26.19
N GLU A 132 -0.14 0.40 -25.35
CA GLU A 132 1.23 0.86 -25.59
C GLU A 132 2.26 -0.11 -25.02
N PHE A 133 2.03 -0.62 -23.81
CA PHE A 133 2.97 -1.45 -23.08
C PHE A 133 2.63 -2.95 -23.13
N LYS A 134 1.48 -3.31 -23.73
CA LYS A 134 1.00 -4.70 -23.85
C LYS A 134 0.82 -5.40 -22.50
N VAL A 135 0.49 -4.63 -21.46
CA VAL A 135 0.26 -5.15 -20.11
C VAL A 135 -1.00 -6.00 -20.08
N GLU A 136 -0.90 -7.17 -19.46
CA GLU A 136 -2.03 -8.00 -19.10
C GLU A 136 -2.46 -7.73 -17.65
N PHE A 137 -3.76 -7.74 -17.42
CA PHE A 137 -4.37 -7.60 -16.10
C PHE A 137 -5.08 -8.89 -15.72
N ASN A 138 -5.08 -9.23 -14.44
CA ASN A 138 -5.80 -10.39 -13.92
C ASN A 138 -7.24 -10.01 -13.51
N ASP A 139 -7.98 -10.99 -12.97
CA ASP A 139 -9.39 -10.80 -12.59
C ASP A 139 -9.60 -9.82 -11.42
N PHE A 140 -8.54 -9.44 -10.71
CA PHE A 140 -8.55 -8.39 -9.68
C PHE A 140 -8.25 -7.00 -10.25
N GLY A 141 -8.02 -6.88 -11.56
CA GLY A 141 -7.57 -5.65 -12.20
C GLY A 141 -6.10 -5.31 -11.92
N LEU A 142 -5.36 -6.19 -11.27
CA LEU A 142 -3.93 -6.02 -11.00
C LEU A 142 -3.10 -6.39 -12.23
N ILE A 143 -1.93 -5.78 -12.36
CA ILE A 143 -0.95 -6.16 -13.38
C ILE A 143 -0.58 -7.63 -13.14
N LYS A 144 -0.58 -8.43 -14.21
CA LYS A 144 -0.48 -9.89 -14.10
C LYS A 144 0.96 -10.39 -13.92
N ASN A 145 1.94 -9.70 -14.49
CA ASN A 145 3.36 -10.07 -14.44
C ASN A 145 4.24 -8.83 -14.23
N GLU A 146 5.50 -9.06 -13.87
CA GLU A 146 6.48 -7.98 -13.67
C GLU A 146 7.19 -7.58 -14.97
N GLU A 147 6.70 -7.99 -16.14
CA GLU A 147 7.38 -7.66 -17.40
C GLU A 147 7.27 -6.16 -17.68
N HIS A 148 8.41 -5.51 -17.96
CA HIS A 148 8.50 -4.11 -18.35
C HIS A 148 8.02 -3.10 -17.30
N TRP A 149 8.01 -3.48 -16.01
CA TRP A 149 7.57 -2.60 -14.94
C TRP A 149 8.31 -1.26 -14.92
N GLU A 150 9.60 -1.23 -15.30
CA GLU A 150 10.40 -0.01 -15.32
C GLU A 150 9.82 1.04 -16.27
N LYS A 151 9.30 0.60 -17.42
CA LYS A 151 8.67 1.50 -18.41
C LYS A 151 7.33 2.04 -17.91
N LEU A 152 6.60 1.24 -17.14
CA LEU A 152 5.34 1.67 -16.52
C LEU A 152 5.62 2.74 -15.45
N ILE A 153 6.70 2.57 -14.68
CA ILE A 153 7.17 3.56 -13.70
C ILE A 153 7.68 4.83 -14.37
N GLU A 154 8.43 4.73 -15.47
CA GLU A 154 8.84 5.89 -16.27
C GLU A 154 7.62 6.65 -16.79
N TYR A 155 6.63 5.94 -17.33
CA TYR A 155 5.38 6.55 -17.79
C TYR A 155 4.63 7.25 -16.66
N ALA A 156 4.48 6.59 -15.50
CA ALA A 156 3.73 7.14 -14.37
C ALA A 156 4.42 8.36 -13.72
N ASN A 157 5.75 8.41 -13.76
CA ASN A 157 6.53 9.53 -13.25
C ASN A 157 6.73 10.69 -14.27
N ASP A 158 6.24 10.57 -15.51
CA ASP A 158 6.21 11.70 -16.44
C ASP A 158 4.94 12.53 -16.21
N GLU A 159 5.12 13.74 -15.67
CA GLU A 159 4.05 14.70 -15.35
C GLU A 159 3.11 15.00 -16.53
N LYS A 160 3.52 14.72 -17.77
CA LYS A 160 2.68 14.90 -18.97
C LYS A 160 1.58 13.85 -19.11
N ASN A 161 1.69 12.72 -18.42
CA ASN A 161 0.81 11.58 -18.58
C ASN A 161 -0.40 11.59 -17.64
N GLY A 162 -0.52 12.60 -16.77
CA GLY A 162 -1.73 12.87 -15.99
C GLY A 162 -1.89 12.06 -14.71
N CYS A 163 -0.88 11.30 -14.28
CA CYS A 163 -0.81 10.74 -12.94
C CYS A 163 -0.66 11.85 -11.88
N GLU A 164 -0.93 11.57 -10.60
CA GLU A 164 -0.58 12.54 -9.55
C GLU A 164 0.92 12.88 -9.63
N PRO A 165 1.29 14.15 -9.37
CA PRO A 165 2.68 14.62 -9.37
C PRO A 165 3.40 14.18 -8.09
N VAL A 166 3.47 12.87 -7.88
CA VAL A 166 4.11 12.21 -6.75
C VAL A 166 5.03 11.11 -7.28
N PRO A 167 6.05 10.67 -6.51
CA PRO A 167 6.86 9.53 -6.91
C PRO A 167 6.03 8.25 -7.01
N TRP A 168 6.10 7.59 -8.17
CA TRP A 168 5.48 6.30 -8.43
C TRP A 168 6.49 5.16 -8.34
N TYR A 169 6.07 4.05 -7.74
CA TYR A 169 6.87 2.85 -7.50
C TYR A 169 6.16 1.57 -7.92
N PHE A 170 6.92 0.53 -8.27
CA PHE A 170 6.35 -0.77 -8.60
C PHE A 170 6.18 -1.63 -7.34
N ALA A 171 5.01 -2.22 -7.17
CA ALA A 171 4.66 -3.00 -5.99
C ALA A 171 4.14 -4.40 -6.38
N LYS A 172 4.72 -5.43 -5.77
CA LYS A 172 4.20 -6.80 -5.78
C LYS A 172 3.23 -6.97 -4.61
N LEU A 173 2.06 -7.54 -4.88
CA LEU A 173 1.05 -7.82 -3.86
C LEU A 173 0.95 -9.32 -3.58
N LYS A 174 1.00 -9.66 -2.30
CA LYS A 174 0.77 -11.04 -1.81
C LYS A 174 -0.40 -11.06 -0.83
N GLU A 175 -1.24 -12.06 -0.98
CA GLU A 175 -2.31 -12.35 -0.04
C GLU A 175 -1.85 -13.40 0.98
N PHE A 176 -2.12 -13.14 2.26
CA PHE A 176 -1.80 -14.01 3.38
C PHE A 176 -3.08 -14.53 4.04
N GLU A 177 -2.99 -15.71 4.64
CA GLU A 177 -4.06 -16.22 5.51
C GLU A 177 -4.22 -15.33 6.75
N LEU A 178 -5.47 -14.99 7.04
CA LEU A 178 -5.90 -14.21 8.20
C LEU A 178 -6.21 -15.09 9.41
#